data_AF-X0YDC9-F1
#
_entry.id   AF-X0YDC9-F1
#
_cell.length_a   1.000
_cell.length_b   1.000
_cell.length_c   1.000
_cell.angle_alpha   90.00
_cell.angle_beta   90.00
_cell.angle_gamma   90.00
#
_symmetry.space_group_name_H-M   'P 1'
#
loop_
_entity.id
_entity.type
_entity.pdbx_description
1 polymer ?
#
loop_
_entity_poly.entity_id
_entity_poly.type
_entity_poly.pdbx_seq_one_letter_code
_entity_poly.pdbx_strand_id
1 'polypeptide(L)' 'VKEDVIFIGDSPNDVPMFQFFPHSVGVANILEFKGKIAHEPAWITRKAGGFGFSEMVDQLLL' A
#
# COMPACT_ATOMS: atom_id res chain seq x y z
N VAL A 1 -13.99 11.36 -3.86
CA VAL A 1 -12.56 11.74 -3.62
C VAL A 1 -11.82 10.57 -3.04
N LYS A 2 -12.18 10.07 -1.85
CA LYS A 2 -11.49 8.92 -1.23
C LYS A 2 -11.56 7.66 -2.10
N GLU A 3 -12.66 7.49 -2.81
CA GLU A 3 -12.96 6.39 -3.74
C GLU A 3 -12.18 6.53 -5.06
N ASP A 4 -11.75 7.75 -5.40
CA ASP A 4 -11.05 8.08 -6.65
C ASP A 4 -9.53 8.22 -6.43
N VAL A 5 -9.04 7.85 -5.24
CA VAL A 5 -7.64 7.99 -4.83
C VAL A 5 -7.07 6.62 -4.51
N ILE A 6 -5.90 6.35 -5.06
CA ILE A 6 -5.04 5.23 -4.66
C ILE A 6 -3.94 5.77 -3.75
N PHE A 7 -3.84 5.23 -2.55
CA PHE A 7 -2.78 5.55 -1.61
C PHE A 7 -1.74 4.42 -1.60
N ILE A 8 -0.46 4.77 -1.63
CA ILE A 8 0.64 3.82 -1.54
C ILE A 8 1.60 4.21 -0.39
N GLY A 9 1.97 3.24 0.43
CA GLY A 9 2.86 3.41 1.58
C GLY A 9 3.75 2.20 1.83
N ASP A 10 4.63 2.28 2.82
CA ASP A 10 5.68 1.29 3.07
C ASP A 10 5.90 1.00 4.57
N SER A 11 5.34 1.83 5.47
CA SER A 11 5.75 1.87 6.88
C SER A 11 4.56 2.06 7.84
N PRO A 12 4.75 1.83 9.16
CA PRO A 12 3.65 1.93 10.13
C PRO A 12 2.98 3.32 10.24
N ASN A 13 3.69 4.40 9.91
CA ASN A 13 3.09 5.75 9.83
C ASN A 13 1.99 5.85 8.78
N ASP A 14 1.93 4.94 7.81
CA ASP A 14 0.95 4.95 6.73
C ASP A 14 -0.34 4.21 7.10
N VAL A 15 -0.39 3.53 8.26
CA VAL A 15 -1.57 2.77 8.74
C VAL A 15 -2.85 3.60 8.78
N PRO A 16 -2.86 4.88 9.23
CA PRO A 16 -4.06 5.71 9.15
C PRO A 16 -4.57 5.87 7.72
N MET A 17 -3.67 5.94 6.75
CA MET A 17 -3.99 6.09 5.33
C MET A 17 -4.45 4.76 4.73
N PHE A 18 -3.87 3.62 5.14
CA PHE A 18 -4.36 2.29 4.76
C PHE A 18 -5.79 2.03 5.22
N GLN A 19 -6.13 2.46 6.44
CA GLN A 19 -7.50 2.41 6.94
C GLN A 19 -8.41 3.43 6.24
N PHE A 20 -7.89 4.62 5.93
CA PHE A 20 -8.69 5.68 5.35
C PHE A 20 -8.99 5.44 3.88
N PHE A 21 -8.07 4.98 3.03
CA PHE A 21 -8.33 4.80 1.60
C PHE A 21 -8.75 3.36 1.27
N PRO A 22 -9.85 3.15 0.53
CA PRO A 22 -10.29 1.81 0.15
C PRO A 22 -9.32 1.18 -0.85
N HIS A 23 -8.71 2.00 -1.71
CA HIS A 23 -7.66 1.59 -2.62
C HIS A 23 -6.29 1.92 -2.02
N SER A 24 -5.94 1.18 -0.96
CA SER A 24 -4.64 1.30 -0.30
C SER A 24 -3.69 0.18 -0.72
N VAL A 25 -2.43 0.55 -0.97
CA VAL A 25 -1.38 -0.35 -1.43
C VAL A 25 -0.16 -0.23 -0.53
N GLY A 26 0.36 -1.35 -0.06
CA GLY A 26 1.66 -1.42 0.61
C GLY A 26 2.72 -1.93 -0.35
N VAL A 27 3.89 -1.31 -0.38
CA VAL A 27 5.06 -1.98 -0.99
C VAL A 27 5.60 -3.06 -0.05
N ALA A 28 6.38 -4.01 -0.58
CA ALA A 28 6.80 -5.20 0.18
C ALA A 28 7.50 -4.91 1.52
N ASN A 29 8.07 -3.72 1.70
CA ASN A 29 8.62 -3.25 2.99
C ASN A 29 7.62 -3.38 4.15
N ILE A 30 6.32 -3.17 3.90
CA ILE A 30 5.32 -3.21 4.96
C ILE A 30 5.22 -4.60 5.62
N LEU A 31 5.67 -5.65 4.93
CA LEU A 31 5.65 -7.03 5.44
C LEU A 31 6.58 -7.22 6.64
N GLU A 32 7.59 -6.37 6.84
CA GLU A 32 8.43 -6.37 8.06
C GLU A 32 7.60 -6.08 9.33
N PHE A 33 6.44 -5.43 9.14
CA PHE A 33 5.50 -5.04 10.20
C PHE A 33 4.22 -5.86 10.18
N LYS A 34 4.15 -6.94 9.40
CA LYS A 34 2.97 -7.82 9.33
C LYS A 34 2.60 -8.34 10.72
N GLY A 35 1.32 -8.22 11.07
CA GLY A 35 0.82 -8.58 12.41
C GLY A 35 1.24 -7.64 13.55
N LYS A 36 1.97 -6.55 13.26
CA LYS A 36 2.36 -5.51 14.22
C LYS A 36 1.68 -4.17 13.96
N ILE A 37 0.89 -4.06 12.89
CA ILE A 37 0.12 -2.89 12.52
C ILE A 37 -1.38 -3.16 12.67
N ALA A 38 -2.14 -2.12 13.03
CA ALA A 38 -3.57 -2.26 13.32
C ALA A 38 -4.44 -2.48 12.06
N HIS A 39 -4.01 -1.97 10.91
CA HIS A 39 -4.68 -2.16 9.63
C HIS A 39 -3.64 -2.44 8.54
N GLU A 40 -3.93 -3.43 7.72
CA GLU A 40 -3.15 -3.75 6.52
C GLU A 40 -3.73 -3.01 5.30
N PRO A 41 -2.89 -2.67 4.29
CA PRO A 41 -3.38 -2.13 3.03
C PRO A 41 -4.23 -3.18 2.29
N ALA A 42 -5.09 -2.72 1.38
CA ALA A 42 -5.95 -3.59 0.59
C ALA A 42 -5.16 -4.54 -0.33
N TRP A 43 -3.97 -4.12 -0.77
CA TRP A 43 -3.05 -4.93 -1.56
C TRP A 43 -1.61 -4.68 -1.14
N ILE A 44 -0.76 -5.71 -1.20
CA ILE A 44 0.69 -5.60 -0.98
C ILE A 44 1.41 -6.04 -2.25
N THR A 45 2.26 -5.17 -2.79
CA THR A 45 3.07 -5.47 -3.98
C THR A 45 4.16 -6.48 -3.64
N ARG A 46 4.64 -7.24 -4.63
CA ARG A 46 5.70 -8.24 -4.42
C ARG A 46 7.06 -7.59 -4.22
N LYS A 47 7.27 -6.42 -4.82
CA LYS A 47 8.55 -5.67 -4.75
C LYS A 47 8.53 -4.57 -3.69
N ALA A 48 9.71 -4.21 -3.21
CA ALA A 48 9.94 -3.16 -2.22
C ALA A 48 10.18 -1.79 -2.89
N GLY A 49 9.95 -0.71 -2.12
CA GLY A 49 10.23 0.68 -2.48
C GLY A 49 9.69 1.06 -3.86
N GLY A 50 10.49 1.80 -4.64
CA GLY A 50 10.10 2.28 -5.97
C GLY A 50 9.74 1.16 -6.97
N PHE A 51 10.28 -0.05 -6.81
CA PHE A 51 9.89 -1.17 -7.65
C PHE A 51 8.47 -1.68 -7.34
N GLY A 52 8.06 -1.62 -6.08
CA GLY A 52 6.67 -1.90 -5.68
C GLY A 52 5.72 -0.85 -6.23
N PHE A 53 6.11 0.43 -6.20
CA PHE A 53 5.35 1.49 -6.88
C PHE A 53 5.17 1.22 -8.37
N SER A 54 6.25 0.87 -9.09
CA SER A 54 6.17 0.52 -10.51
C SER A 54 5.23 -0.66 -10.76
N GLU A 55 5.29 -1.71 -9.94
CA GLU A 55 4.38 -2.87 -10.03
C GLU A 55 2.91 -2.45 -9.85
N MET A 56 2.63 -1.52 -8.94
CA MET A 56 1.29 -0.97 -8.77
C MET A 56 0.82 -0.17 -9.98
N VAL A 57 1.69 0.69 -10.53
CA VAL A 57 1.36 1.48 -11.73
C VAL A 57 1.08 0.56 -12.92
N ASP A 58 1.87 -0.51 -13.09
CA ASP A 58 1.64 -1.50 -14.14
C ASP A 58 0.26 -2.16 -13.99
N GLN A 59 -0.19 -2.49 -12.77
CA GLN A 59 -1.53 -3.05 -12.56
C GLN A 59 -2.66 -2.03 -12.79
N LEU A 60 -2.42 -0.75 -12.53
CA LEU A 60 -3.44 0.29 -12.65
C LEU A 60 -3.70 0.71 -14.10
N LEU A 61 -2.66 0.72 -14.93
CA LEU A 61 -2.72 1.23 -16.31
C LEU A 61 -2.97 0.13 -17.35
N LEU A 62 -3.05 -1.13 -16.93
CA LEU A 62 -3.48 -2.27 -17.76
C LEU A 62 -5.00 -2.33 -17.87
#